data_AF-A0A7X3GNP4-F1
#
_entry.id   AF-A0A7X3GNP4-F1
#
_cell.length_a   1.000
_cell.length_b   1.000
_cell.length_c   1.000
_cell.angle_alpha   90.00
_cell.angle_beta   90.00
_cell.angle_gamma   90.00
#
_symmetry.space_group_name_H-M   'P 1'
#
loop_
_entity.id
_entity.type
_entity.pdbx_description
1 polymer ?
#
loop_
_entity_poly.entity_id
_entity_poly.type
_entity_poly.pdbx_seq_one_letter_code
_entity_poly.pdbx_strand_id
1 'polypeptide(L)'
;MVSVVQKYYIEHFKEMYYYEHEQKEKINGRIQTPIGFLTLLIALDAFYINGMEDIQKGTSGMAFFILLSLFSLSLLGIVYLLIRSYYAYSYKYIPVPSVLESKANEYATHFDTYYEQYKDYYKISKDDCITNEIDKNMYHYYMITTETNMMLNEKKLTYLRKVGYAMIISLILGLVSLVPYFIAHEKNDVQKIEVEKLTELIDTIQYKKIRSDDHNDLQKTVQEQEKLIQEIKIELEAIQLSKYQVTKEVSKMTDQNNEPNIQDIPPPPPGPAPIRSITEGFQRDESVNKDTE
;
A
#
# COMPACT_ATOMS: atom_id res chain seq x y z
N MET A 1 41.06 41.45 9.78
CA MET A 1 40.47 41.55 8.43
C MET A 1 39.84 40.19 8.13
N VAL A 2 38.51 40.08 8.20
CA VAL A 2 37.79 38.89 7.71
C VAL A 2 38.24 38.62 6.28
N SER A 3 38.70 37.41 5.98
CA SER A 3 39.12 37.10 4.62
C SER A 3 37.91 37.25 3.66
N VAL A 4 38.15 37.73 2.44
CA VAL A 4 37.11 37.78 1.39
C VAL A 4 36.41 36.42 1.24
N VAL A 5 37.20 35.37 1.42
CA VAL A 5 36.77 33.97 1.44
C VAL A 5 35.75 33.70 2.55
N GLN A 6 35.98 34.16 3.78
CA GLN A 6 35.05 33.94 4.90
C GLN A 6 33.74 34.71 4.70
N LYS A 7 33.78 35.95 4.19
CA LYS A 7 32.55 36.70 3.85
C LYS A 7 31.74 35.99 2.75
N TYR A 8 32.42 35.51 1.71
CA TYR A 8 31.79 34.73 0.65
C TYR A 8 31.07 33.49 1.19
N TYR A 9 31.74 32.72 2.05
CA TYR A 9 31.13 31.53 2.63
C TYR A 9 29.92 31.85 3.52
N ILE A 10 29.98 32.90 4.34
CA ILE A 10 28.84 33.30 5.18
C ILE A 10 27.61 33.61 4.33
N GLU A 11 27.75 34.45 3.29
CA GLU A 11 26.61 34.79 2.43
C GLU A 11 26.09 33.57 1.69
N HIS A 12 26.99 32.72 1.17
CA HIS A 12 26.60 31.49 0.50
C HIS A 12 25.82 30.53 1.42
N PHE A 13 26.30 30.28 2.64
CA PHE A 13 25.60 29.38 3.58
C PHE A 13 24.29 29.99 4.11
N LYS A 14 24.20 31.31 4.19
CA LYS A 14 22.97 32.02 4.51
C LYS A 14 21.93 31.89 3.39
N GLU A 15 22.33 32.03 2.13
CA GLU A 15 21.46 31.77 0.98
C GLU A 15 20.97 30.32 0.98
N MET A 16 21.88 29.36 1.17
CA MET A 16 21.50 27.95 1.29
C MET A 16 20.55 27.70 2.47
N TYR A 17 20.76 28.35 3.61
CA TYR A 17 19.88 28.24 4.77
C TYR A 17 18.44 28.64 4.43
N TYR A 18 18.26 29.77 3.73
CA TYR A 18 16.92 30.21 3.30
C TYR A 18 16.34 29.28 2.23
N TYR A 19 17.17 28.84 1.28
CA TYR A 19 16.75 27.88 0.25
C TYR A 19 16.24 26.57 0.88
N GLU A 20 16.93 25.99 1.85
CA GLU A 20 16.49 24.75 2.51
C GLU A 20 15.17 24.91 3.28
N HIS A 21 14.92 26.10 3.83
CA HIS A 21 13.63 26.44 4.43
C HIS A 21 12.51 26.57 3.39
N GLU A 22 12.78 27.20 2.26
CA GLU A 22 11.82 27.27 1.16
C GLU A 22 11.51 25.87 0.60
N GLN A 23 12.54 25.02 0.47
CA GLN A 23 12.41 23.64 0.03
C GLN A 23 11.56 22.81 1.00
N LYS A 24 11.72 22.99 2.31
CA LYS A 24 10.85 22.37 3.32
C LYS A 24 9.38 22.67 3.04
N GLU A 25 9.02 23.93 2.79
CA GLU A 25 7.63 24.32 2.54
C GLU A 25 7.12 23.76 1.20
N LYS A 26 7.94 23.77 0.14
CA LYS A 26 7.62 23.14 -1.15
C LYS A 26 7.40 21.62 -1.00
N ILE A 27 8.25 20.94 -0.24
CA ILE A 27 8.13 19.50 0.03
C ILE A 27 6.83 19.21 0.80
N ASN A 28 6.50 20.03 1.82
CA ASN A 28 5.26 19.89 2.57
C ASN A 28 4.03 20.11 1.66
N GLY A 29 4.08 21.10 0.76
CA GLY A 29 3.00 21.33 -0.21
C GLY A 29 2.76 20.16 -1.16
N ARG A 30 3.82 19.45 -1.57
CA ARG A 30 3.72 18.30 -2.48
C ARG A 30 3.03 17.07 -1.89
N ILE A 31 2.81 17.01 -0.57
CA ILE A 31 2.18 15.87 0.10
C ILE A 31 0.66 15.82 -0.15
N GLN A 32 0.03 16.98 -0.40
CA GLN A 32 -1.43 17.05 -0.58
C GLN A 32 -1.88 16.30 -1.84
N THR A 33 -1.13 16.40 -2.94
CA THR A 33 -1.48 15.75 -4.20
C THR A 33 -1.55 14.21 -4.07
N PRO A 34 -0.54 13.50 -3.54
CA PRO A 34 -0.64 12.07 -3.27
C PRO A 34 -1.81 11.66 -2.37
N ILE A 35 -2.16 12.46 -1.36
CA ILE A 35 -3.30 12.16 -0.47
C ILE A 35 -4.61 12.18 -1.24
N GLY A 36 -4.79 13.17 -2.13
CA GLY A 36 -5.95 13.25 -3.02
C GLY A 36 -6.08 12.01 -3.92
N PHE A 37 -4.99 11.61 -4.57
CA PHE A 37 -4.97 10.39 -5.39
C PHE A 37 -5.20 9.12 -4.58
N LEU A 38 -4.61 9.01 -3.39
CA LEU A 38 -4.82 7.88 -2.49
C LEU A 38 -6.30 7.73 -2.12
N THR A 39 -7.00 8.84 -1.90
CA THR A 39 -8.44 8.83 -1.59
C THR A 39 -9.26 8.22 -2.74
N LEU A 40 -8.91 8.54 -3.99
CA LEU A 40 -9.56 7.95 -5.17
C LEU A 40 -9.29 6.45 -5.28
N LEU A 41 -8.06 6.02 -5.00
CA LEU A 41 -7.71 4.60 -5.03
C LEU A 41 -8.40 3.81 -3.90
N ILE A 42 -8.53 4.41 -2.72
CA ILE A 42 -9.30 3.82 -1.61
C ILE A 42 -10.79 3.71 -1.98
N ALA A 43 -11.35 4.70 -2.68
CA ALA A 43 -12.74 4.63 -3.16
C ALA A 43 -12.91 3.50 -4.18
N LEU A 44 -11.94 3.28 -5.07
CA LEU A 44 -11.92 2.14 -5.98
C LEU A 44 -11.83 0.80 -5.23
N ASP A 45 -10.98 0.71 -4.21
CA ASP A 45 -10.85 -0.49 -3.35
C ASP A 45 -12.16 -0.79 -2.61
N ALA A 46 -12.80 0.24 -2.05
CA ALA A 46 -14.11 0.12 -1.40
C ALA A 46 -15.22 -0.32 -2.37
N PHE A 47 -15.19 0.17 -3.62
CA PHE A 47 -16.10 -0.30 -4.68
C PHE A 47 -15.96 -1.81 -4.91
N TYR A 48 -14.73 -2.33 -5.01
CA TYR A 48 -14.50 -3.77 -5.16
C TYR A 48 -14.97 -4.58 -3.95
N ILE A 49 -14.70 -4.09 -2.74
CA ILE A 49 -15.10 -4.77 -1.50
C ILE A 49 -16.63 -4.89 -1.41
N ASN A 50 -17.37 -3.83 -1.81
CA ASN A 50 -18.83 -3.87 -1.81
C ASN A 50 -19.42 -4.84 -2.84
N GLY A 51 -18.76 -5.02 -3.99
CA GLY A 51 -19.18 -5.95 -5.04
C GLY A 51 -18.67 -7.38 -4.88
N MET A 52 -18.01 -7.69 -3.76
CA MET A 52 -17.33 -8.97 -3.53
C MET A 52 -18.29 -10.15 -3.38
N GLU A 53 -19.50 -9.92 -2.85
CA GLU A 53 -20.48 -10.98 -2.58
C GLU A 53 -21.00 -11.63 -3.88
N ASP A 54 -21.06 -10.87 -4.96
CA ASP A 54 -21.54 -11.31 -6.28
C ASP A 54 -20.42 -11.97 -7.13
N ILE A 55 -19.22 -12.20 -6.58
CA ILE A 55 -18.10 -12.78 -7.32
C ILE A 55 -18.17 -14.31 -7.31
N GLN A 56 -18.32 -14.91 -8.49
CA GLN A 56 -18.33 -16.36 -8.64
C GLN A 56 -16.98 -16.98 -8.27
N LYS A 57 -17.03 -18.13 -7.58
CA LYS A 57 -15.85 -18.92 -7.21
C LYS A 57 -15.36 -19.71 -8.43
N GLY A 58 -14.57 -19.06 -9.27
CA GLY A 58 -13.87 -19.64 -10.42
C GLY A 58 -12.44 -19.12 -10.55
N THR A 59 -11.74 -19.49 -11.63
CA THR A 59 -10.36 -19.03 -11.90
C THR A 59 -10.26 -17.50 -11.96
N SER A 60 -11.23 -16.85 -12.60
CA SER A 60 -11.32 -15.39 -12.66
C SER A 60 -11.60 -14.76 -11.30
N GLY A 61 -12.48 -15.35 -10.48
CA GLY A 61 -12.74 -14.90 -9.12
C GLY A 61 -11.48 -15.00 -8.25
N MET A 62 -10.75 -16.11 -8.32
CA MET A 62 -9.48 -16.27 -7.60
C MET A 62 -8.43 -15.24 -8.05
N ALA A 63 -8.29 -15.02 -9.36
CA ALA A 63 -7.39 -14.01 -9.91
C ALA A 63 -7.76 -12.59 -9.42
N PHE A 64 -9.06 -12.28 -9.36
CA PHE A 64 -9.55 -11.04 -8.77
C PHE A 64 -9.15 -10.89 -7.30
N PHE A 65 -9.37 -11.91 -6.46
CA PHE A 65 -9.00 -11.84 -5.05
C PHE A 65 -7.50 -11.64 -4.81
N ILE A 66 -6.64 -12.30 -5.62
CA ILE A 66 -5.19 -12.12 -5.54
C ILE A 66 -4.82 -10.67 -5.91
N LEU A 67 -5.36 -10.15 -7.02
CA LEU A 67 -5.07 -8.79 -7.47
C LEU A 67 -5.62 -7.73 -6.51
N LEU A 68 -6.83 -7.93 -5.98
CA LEU A 68 -7.42 -7.07 -4.96
C LEU A 68 -6.54 -7.05 -3.70
N SER A 69 -6.09 -8.21 -3.22
CA SER A 69 -5.21 -8.29 -2.05
C SER A 69 -3.89 -7.54 -2.27
N LEU A 70 -3.28 -7.68 -3.45
CA LEU A 70 -2.07 -6.94 -3.82
C LEU A 70 -2.35 -5.43 -3.93
N PHE A 71 -3.50 -5.05 -4.48
CA PHE A 71 -3.93 -3.66 -4.58
C PHE A 71 -4.12 -3.04 -3.19
N SER A 72 -4.92 -3.64 -2.30
CA SER A 72 -5.12 -3.14 -0.94
C SER A 72 -3.82 -3.11 -0.14
N LEU A 73 -2.94 -4.11 -0.27
CA LEU A 73 -1.62 -4.10 0.37
C LEU A 73 -0.73 -2.97 -0.14
N SER A 74 -0.79 -2.67 -1.44
CA SER A 74 -0.07 -1.52 -2.02
C SER A 74 -0.55 -0.19 -1.44
N LEU A 75 -1.86 -0.03 -1.18
CA LEU A 75 -2.43 1.17 -0.54
C LEU A 75 -1.91 1.34 0.88
N LEU A 76 -1.86 0.26 1.67
CA LEU A 76 -1.24 0.30 3.01
C LEU A 76 0.24 0.69 2.94
N GLY A 77 0.97 0.19 1.94
CA GLY A 77 2.35 0.59 1.67
C GLY A 77 2.49 2.08 1.37
N ILE A 78 1.58 2.65 0.56
CA ILE A 78 1.54 4.09 0.27
C ILE A 78 1.29 4.90 1.54
N VAL A 79 0.33 4.51 2.38
CA VAL A 79 0.04 5.16 3.66
C VAL A 79 1.28 5.16 4.55
N TYR A 80 1.96 4.02 4.68
CA TYR A 80 3.20 3.92 5.45
C TYR A 80 4.29 4.87 4.93
N LEU A 81 4.50 4.90 3.61
CA LEU A 81 5.50 5.77 2.98
C LEU A 81 5.17 7.26 3.15
N LEU A 82 3.88 7.63 3.10
CA LEU A 82 3.41 8.99 3.38
C LEU A 82 3.63 9.40 4.84
N ILE A 83 3.32 8.51 5.79
CA ILE A 83 3.61 8.76 7.21
C ILE A 83 5.12 8.96 7.39
N ARG A 84 5.95 8.11 6.77
CA ARG A 84 7.41 8.23 6.82
C ARG A 84 7.96 9.48 6.14
N SER A 85 7.30 10.04 5.13
CA SER A 85 7.74 11.27 4.48
C SER A 85 7.38 12.53 5.28
N TYR A 86 6.39 12.44 6.18
CA TYR A 86 5.90 13.58 6.96
C TYR A 86 6.42 13.61 8.41
N TYR A 87 6.40 12.46 9.09
CA TYR A 87 6.65 12.40 10.54
C TYR A 87 8.13 12.28 10.91
N ALA A 88 8.47 12.80 12.08
CA ALA A 88 9.78 12.69 12.75
C ALA A 88 10.96 13.44 12.06
N TYR A 89 10.70 14.64 11.53
CA TYR A 89 11.74 15.53 11.00
C TYR A 89 11.87 16.79 11.87
N SER A 90 12.98 16.93 12.58
CA SER A 90 13.29 18.11 13.38
C SER A 90 14.26 19.02 12.61
N TYR A 91 13.72 20.05 11.97
CA TYR A 91 14.54 21.06 11.30
C TYR A 91 15.33 21.86 12.33
N LYS A 92 16.58 22.15 11.99
CA LYS A 92 17.40 23.07 12.76
C LYS A 92 17.14 24.49 12.29
N TYR A 93 17.29 25.41 13.23
CA TYR A 93 17.16 26.84 13.04
C TYR A 93 18.39 27.51 13.62
N ILE A 94 18.73 28.69 13.10
CA ILE A 94 19.69 29.56 13.78
C ILE A 94 19.18 29.87 15.20
N PRO A 95 20.09 30.12 16.17
CA PRO A 95 19.68 30.46 17.52
C PRO A 95 18.75 31.68 17.56
N VAL A 96 17.89 31.71 18.56
CA VAL A 96 17.00 32.85 18.79
C VAL A 96 17.80 34.15 19.04
N PRO A 97 17.25 35.33 18.71
CA PRO A 97 17.98 36.60 18.80
C PRO A 97 18.62 36.87 20.17
N SER A 98 17.96 36.50 21.27
CA SER A 98 18.51 36.69 22.62
C SER A 98 19.80 35.90 22.87
N VAL A 99 19.92 34.70 22.29
CA VAL A 99 21.15 33.89 22.37
C VAL A 99 22.26 34.53 21.53
N LEU A 100 21.92 35.08 20.36
CA LEU A 100 22.88 35.77 19.50
C LEU A 100 23.41 37.04 20.17
N GLU A 101 22.52 37.84 20.75
CA GLU A 101 22.85 39.05 21.50
C GLU A 101 23.73 38.74 22.71
N SER A 102 23.34 37.74 23.52
CA SER A 102 24.14 37.29 24.67
C SER A 102 25.57 36.91 24.27
N LYS A 103 25.72 36.22 23.13
CA LYS A 103 27.03 35.78 22.64
C LYS A 103 27.85 36.92 22.07
N ALA A 104 27.21 37.89 21.39
CA ALA A 104 27.87 39.11 20.96
C ALA A 104 28.37 39.94 22.15
N ASN A 105 27.58 40.05 23.22
CA ASN A 105 27.97 40.74 24.45
C ASN A 105 29.11 40.03 25.20
N GLU A 106 29.16 38.69 25.16
CA GLU A 106 30.28 37.91 25.68
C GLU A 106 31.59 38.26 24.96
N TYR A 107 31.56 38.33 23.62
CA TYR A 107 32.73 38.77 22.84
C TYR A 107 33.13 40.21 23.14
N ALA A 108 32.16 41.12 23.20
CA ALA A 108 32.43 42.51 23.56
C ALA A 108 33.13 42.61 24.93
N THR A 109 32.58 41.93 25.95
CA THR A 109 33.14 41.92 27.31
C THR A 109 34.54 41.30 27.34
N HIS A 110 34.76 40.19 26.61
CA HIS A 110 36.05 39.54 26.50
C HIS A 110 37.11 40.48 25.92
N PHE A 111 36.81 41.12 24.78
CA PHE A 111 37.75 42.02 24.14
C PHE A 111 37.90 43.35 24.90
N ASP A 112 36.88 43.85 25.59
CA ASP A 112 37.02 45.01 26.49
C ASP A 112 38.00 44.73 27.64
N THR A 113 38.01 43.49 28.15
CA THR A 113 38.85 43.11 29.29
C THR A 113 40.29 42.79 28.89
N TYR A 114 40.49 42.09 27.78
CA TYR A 114 41.78 41.47 27.45
C TYR A 114 42.50 42.06 26.24
N TYR A 115 41.86 42.90 25.42
CA TYR A 115 42.42 43.30 24.12
C TYR A 115 43.78 44.00 24.23
N GLU A 116 43.98 44.93 25.17
CA GLU A 116 45.26 45.63 25.31
C GLU A 116 46.43 44.69 25.64
N GLN A 117 46.18 43.57 26.33
CA GLN A 117 47.21 42.57 26.65
C GLN A 117 47.64 41.76 25.43
N TYR A 118 46.78 41.65 24.41
CA TYR A 118 46.97 40.83 23.23
C TYR A 118 46.94 41.62 21.92
N LYS A 119 47.03 42.95 22.00
CA LYS A 119 46.91 43.84 20.84
C LYS A 119 47.93 43.53 19.74
N ASP A 120 49.17 43.28 20.14
CA ASP A 120 50.27 42.93 19.23
C ASP A 120 50.09 41.55 18.59
N TYR A 121 49.34 40.66 19.24
CA TYR A 121 48.99 39.35 18.69
C TYR A 121 47.92 39.49 17.60
N TYR A 122 46.83 40.23 17.86
CA TYR A 122 45.71 40.33 16.94
C TYR A 122 45.98 41.21 15.72
N LYS A 123 46.78 42.29 15.87
CA LYS A 123 47.18 43.20 14.77
C LYS A 123 46.00 43.84 14.00
N ILE A 124 44.82 43.87 14.59
CA ILE A 124 43.58 44.46 14.05
C ILE A 124 42.86 45.19 15.17
N SER A 125 41.88 46.05 14.83
CA SER A 125 41.12 46.78 15.84
C SER A 125 40.31 45.84 16.74
N LYS A 126 39.98 46.29 17.95
CA LYS A 126 39.12 45.57 18.89
C LYS A 126 37.75 45.23 18.26
N ASP A 127 37.16 46.20 17.57
CA ASP A 127 35.86 46.05 16.91
C ASP A 127 35.92 45.02 15.77
N ASP A 128 37.04 44.97 15.03
CA ASP A 128 37.27 43.92 14.03
C ASP A 128 37.43 42.54 14.68
N CYS A 129 38.08 42.42 15.84
CA CYS A 129 38.17 41.15 16.56
C CYS A 129 36.78 40.62 16.96
N ILE A 130 35.94 41.49 17.55
CA ILE A 130 34.56 41.16 17.93
C ILE A 130 33.77 40.73 16.69
N THR A 131 33.83 41.51 15.61
CA THR A 131 33.13 41.22 14.36
C THR A 131 33.56 39.88 13.77
N ASN A 132 34.86 39.56 13.76
CA ASN A 132 35.36 38.28 13.25
C ASN A 132 34.81 37.08 14.04
N GLU A 133 34.71 37.18 15.36
CA GLU A 133 34.17 36.10 16.19
C GLU A 133 32.65 35.94 16.01
N ILE A 134 31.92 37.05 15.87
CA ILE A 134 30.49 37.01 15.52
C ILE A 134 30.29 36.34 14.15
N ASP A 135 31.04 36.78 13.13
CA ASP A 135 30.99 36.23 11.77
C ASP A 135 31.32 34.73 11.75
N LYS A 136 32.33 34.31 12.51
CA LYS A 136 32.71 32.90 12.66
C LYS A 136 31.60 32.06 13.29
N ASN A 137 30.89 32.59 14.28
CA ASN A 137 29.73 31.90 14.86
C ASN A 137 28.56 31.83 13.88
N MET A 138 28.27 32.93 13.17
CA MET A 138 27.20 32.95 12.18
C MET A 138 27.46 31.94 11.06
N TYR A 139 28.70 31.91 10.54
CA TYR A 139 29.16 30.89 9.60
C TYR A 139 28.86 29.48 10.12
N HIS A 140 29.24 29.18 11.37
CA HIS A 140 29.05 27.87 11.96
C HIS A 140 27.56 27.49 12.10
N TYR A 141 26.72 28.43 12.55
CA TYR A 141 25.28 28.20 12.67
C TYR A 141 24.62 27.95 11.31
N TYR A 142 24.95 28.74 10.29
CA TYR A 142 24.42 28.52 8.95
C TYR A 142 24.87 27.18 8.38
N MET A 143 26.16 26.87 8.45
CA MET A 143 26.72 25.63 7.93
C MET A 143 26.05 24.38 8.53
N ILE A 144 26.01 24.25 9.86
CA ILE A 144 25.42 23.07 10.53
C ILE A 144 23.92 22.96 10.26
N THR A 145 23.23 24.10 10.26
CA THR A 145 21.78 24.12 10.07
C THR A 145 21.42 23.71 8.65
N THR A 146 22.10 24.27 7.66
CA THR A 146 21.94 23.93 6.24
C THR A 146 22.25 22.47 5.99
N GLU A 147 23.38 21.95 6.48
CA GLU A 147 23.76 20.54 6.30
C GLU A 147 22.69 19.59 6.87
N THR A 148 22.24 19.86 8.09
CA THR A 148 21.20 19.04 8.74
C THR A 148 19.88 19.12 7.95
N ASN A 149 19.44 20.33 7.56
CA ASN A 149 18.17 20.52 6.87
C ASN A 149 18.18 19.92 5.45
N MET A 150 19.30 20.02 4.74
CA MET A 150 19.49 19.41 3.43
C MET A 150 19.36 17.88 3.50
N MET A 151 20.01 17.24 4.48
CA MET A 151 19.86 15.80 4.71
C MET A 151 18.41 15.38 5.00
N LEU A 152 17.70 16.18 5.80
CA LEU A 152 16.29 15.92 6.10
C LEU A 152 15.42 16.08 4.84
N ASN A 153 15.62 17.14 4.06
CA ASN A 153 14.91 17.40 2.81
C ASN A 153 15.12 16.27 1.80
N GLU A 154 16.35 15.81 1.60
CA GLU A 154 16.68 14.68 0.72
C GLU A 154 15.98 13.38 1.17
N LYS A 155 15.94 13.12 2.49
CA LYS A 155 15.25 11.96 3.03
C LYS A 155 13.74 12.03 2.78
N LYS A 156 13.11 13.19 3.02
CA LYS A 156 11.67 13.41 2.73
C LYS A 156 11.38 13.22 1.24
N LEU A 157 12.20 13.81 0.37
CA LEU A 157 12.05 13.72 -1.08
C LEU A 157 12.19 12.28 -1.57
N THR A 158 13.09 11.50 -0.98
CA THR A 158 13.27 10.08 -1.30
C THR A 158 12.00 9.27 -1.01
N TYR A 159 11.38 9.47 0.16
CA TYR A 159 10.10 8.80 0.47
C TYR A 159 8.96 9.27 -0.43
N LEU A 160 8.86 10.57 -0.74
CA LEU A 160 7.88 11.08 -1.68
C LEU A 160 8.01 10.49 -3.08
N ARG A 161 9.24 10.27 -3.56
CA ARG A 161 9.48 9.59 -4.84
C ARG A 161 9.00 8.14 -4.81
N LYS A 162 9.25 7.43 -3.70
CA LYS A 162 8.74 6.07 -3.47
C LYS A 162 7.21 6.02 -3.43
N VAL A 163 6.56 7.02 -2.81
CA VAL A 163 5.10 7.19 -2.86
C VAL A 163 4.63 7.30 -4.31
N GLY A 164 5.29 8.13 -5.13
CA GLY A 164 4.99 8.26 -6.56
C GLY A 164 5.03 6.92 -7.29
N TYR A 165 6.10 6.14 -7.13
CA TYR A 165 6.20 4.81 -7.76
C TYR A 165 5.14 3.83 -7.24
N ALA A 166 4.90 3.80 -5.93
CA ALA A 166 3.90 2.92 -5.32
C ALA A 166 2.48 3.27 -5.81
N MET A 167 2.14 4.55 -5.98
CA MET A 167 0.86 4.98 -6.55
C MET A 167 0.68 4.51 -7.99
N ILE A 168 1.71 4.59 -8.82
CA ILE A 168 1.64 4.10 -10.22
C ILE A 168 1.39 2.59 -10.24
N ILE A 169 2.12 1.83 -9.42
CA ILE A 169 1.94 0.37 -9.30
C ILE A 169 0.52 0.05 -8.82
N SER A 170 0.05 0.76 -7.79
CA SER A 170 -1.29 0.59 -7.23
C SER A 170 -2.38 0.88 -8.25
N LEU A 171 -2.24 1.96 -9.04
CA LEU A 171 -3.15 2.29 -10.14
C LEU A 171 -3.21 1.16 -11.18
N ILE A 172 -2.06 0.63 -11.59
CA ILE A 172 -2.00 -0.48 -12.56
C ILE A 172 -2.69 -1.72 -11.98
N LEU A 173 -2.42 -2.09 -10.73
CA LEU A 173 -3.06 -3.23 -10.07
C LEU A 173 -4.59 -3.06 -10.01
N GLY A 174 -5.07 -1.88 -9.61
CA GLY A 174 -6.50 -1.56 -9.60
C GLY A 174 -7.12 -1.70 -10.99
N LEU A 175 -6.54 -1.09 -12.02
CA LEU A 175 -7.06 -1.19 -13.39
C LEU A 175 -7.04 -2.62 -13.94
N VAL A 176 -5.96 -3.37 -13.72
CA VAL A 176 -5.85 -4.77 -14.16
C VAL A 176 -6.88 -5.64 -13.44
N SER A 177 -7.21 -5.34 -12.19
CA SER A 177 -8.23 -6.08 -11.42
C SER A 177 -9.67 -5.90 -11.96
N LEU A 178 -9.94 -4.86 -12.76
CA LEU A 178 -11.26 -4.68 -13.41
C LEU A 178 -11.63 -5.85 -14.33
N VAL A 179 -10.65 -6.40 -15.07
CA VAL A 179 -10.90 -7.46 -16.04
C VAL A 179 -11.46 -8.73 -15.37
N PRO A 180 -10.76 -9.35 -14.41
CA PRO A 180 -11.30 -10.52 -13.71
C PRO A 180 -12.51 -10.18 -12.85
N TYR A 181 -12.61 -8.96 -12.32
CA TYR A 181 -13.82 -8.49 -11.61
C TYR A 181 -15.06 -8.61 -12.49
N PHE A 182 -15.08 -7.98 -13.67
CA PHE A 182 -16.26 -8.01 -14.55
C PHE A 182 -16.55 -9.38 -15.16
N ILE A 183 -15.54 -10.24 -15.34
CA ILE A 183 -15.74 -11.61 -15.84
C ILE A 183 -16.37 -12.49 -14.75
N ALA A 184 -15.92 -12.34 -13.50
CA ALA A 184 -16.37 -13.17 -12.39
C ALA A 184 -17.64 -12.65 -11.70
N HIS A 185 -18.03 -11.39 -11.95
CA HIS A 185 -19.21 -10.79 -11.38
C HIS A 185 -20.49 -11.42 -11.97
N GLU A 186 -21.26 -12.06 -11.11
CA GLU A 186 -22.50 -12.71 -11.48
C GLU A 186 -23.54 -11.64 -11.87
N LYS A 187 -23.98 -11.64 -13.12
CA LYS A 187 -25.07 -10.76 -13.52
C LYS A 187 -26.35 -11.25 -12.85
N ASN A 188 -26.82 -10.50 -11.85
CA ASN A 188 -28.11 -10.69 -11.17
C ASN A 188 -29.36 -10.56 -12.09
N ASP A 189 -29.22 -10.70 -13.41
CA ASP A 189 -30.35 -10.73 -14.36
C ASP A 189 -31.27 -11.93 -14.11
N VAL A 190 -30.74 -13.07 -13.65
CA VAL A 190 -31.55 -14.27 -13.41
C VAL A 190 -32.52 -14.08 -12.24
N GLN A 191 -32.08 -13.47 -11.13
CA GLN A 191 -32.94 -13.23 -9.96
C GLN A 191 -34.02 -12.17 -10.23
N LYS A 192 -33.71 -11.15 -11.03
CA LYS A 192 -34.68 -10.11 -11.37
C LYS A 192 -35.81 -10.64 -12.26
N ILE A 193 -35.49 -11.49 -13.23
CA ILE A 193 -36.49 -12.13 -14.12
C ILE A 193 -37.41 -13.08 -13.32
N GLU A 194 -36.88 -13.79 -12.33
CA GLU A 194 -37.68 -14.70 -11.48
C GLU A 194 -38.66 -13.94 -10.59
N VAL A 195 -38.24 -12.83 -9.97
CA VAL A 195 -39.12 -12.02 -9.11
C VAL A 195 -40.19 -11.29 -9.92
N GLU A 196 -39.87 -10.81 -11.13
CA GLU A 196 -40.82 -10.14 -12.02
C GLU A 196 -41.92 -11.11 -12.50
N LYS A 197 -41.55 -12.34 -12.88
CA LYS A 197 -42.51 -13.40 -13.21
C LYS A 197 -43.39 -13.83 -12.03
N LEU A 198 -42.82 -13.93 -10.82
CA LEU A 198 -43.58 -14.22 -9.61
C LEU A 198 -44.59 -13.11 -9.29
N THR A 199 -44.21 -11.85 -9.49
CA THR A 199 -45.09 -10.70 -9.27
C THR A 199 -46.21 -10.65 -10.30
N GLU A 200 -45.91 -10.89 -11.58
CA GLU A 200 -46.91 -10.96 -12.65
C GLU A 200 -47.93 -12.10 -12.43
N LEU A 201 -47.47 -13.25 -11.93
CA LEU A 201 -48.35 -14.37 -11.55
C LEU A 201 -49.25 -14.01 -10.35
N ILE A 202 -48.71 -13.35 -9.32
CA ILE A 202 -49.48 -12.90 -8.15
C ILE A 202 -50.55 -11.88 -8.56
N ASP A 203 -50.20 -10.92 -9.41
CA ASP A 203 -51.13 -9.90 -9.91
C ASP A 203 -52.25 -10.52 -10.77
N THR A 204 -51.92 -11.53 -11.59
CA THR A 204 -52.90 -12.26 -12.40
C THR A 204 -53.90 -13.03 -11.51
N ILE A 205 -53.43 -13.61 -10.41
CA ILE A 205 -54.27 -14.32 -9.43
C ILE A 205 -55.17 -13.33 -8.68
N GLN A 206 -54.64 -12.18 -8.26
CA GLN A 206 -55.41 -11.14 -7.57
C GLN A 206 -56.48 -10.52 -8.48
N TYR A 207 -56.16 -10.26 -9.75
CA TYR A 207 -57.11 -9.72 -10.73
C TYR A 207 -58.27 -10.69 -11.00
N LYS A 208 -57.99 -11.99 -11.13
CA LYS A 208 -59.05 -13.01 -11.30
C LYS A 208 -59.95 -13.12 -10.06
N LYS A 209 -59.39 -12.96 -8.85
CA LYS A 209 -60.15 -12.99 -7.59
C LYS A 209 -61.18 -11.87 -7.45
N ILE A 210 -60.89 -10.69 -8.01
CA ILE A 210 -61.80 -9.51 -7.92
C ILE A 210 -63.00 -9.63 -8.88
N ARG A 211 -62.93 -10.49 -9.91
CA ARG A 211 -63.96 -10.58 -10.96
C ARG A 211 -65.03 -11.65 -10.71
N SER A 212 -64.83 -12.58 -9.76
CA SER A 212 -65.77 -13.66 -9.47
C SER A 212 -66.59 -13.40 -8.20
N ASP A 213 -67.67 -12.62 -8.32
CA ASP A 213 -68.65 -12.39 -7.24
C ASP A 213 -69.85 -13.37 -7.29
N ASP A 214 -69.81 -14.41 -8.14
CA ASP A 214 -70.86 -15.44 -8.22
C ASP A 214 -70.44 -16.74 -7.48
N HIS A 215 -71.27 -17.16 -6.53
CA HIS A 215 -70.91 -18.14 -5.49
C HIS A 215 -70.66 -19.57 -6.03
N ASN A 216 -71.21 -19.90 -7.21
CA ASN A 216 -71.01 -21.19 -7.88
C ASN A 216 -69.74 -21.24 -8.75
N ASP A 217 -69.25 -20.10 -9.25
CA ASP A 217 -67.97 -20.03 -9.98
C ASP A 217 -66.78 -19.97 -9.02
N LEU A 218 -67.00 -19.52 -7.78
CA LEU A 218 -65.95 -19.39 -6.77
C LEU A 218 -65.34 -20.76 -6.38
N GLN A 219 -66.14 -21.81 -6.21
CA GLN A 219 -65.62 -23.15 -5.89
C GLN A 219 -64.78 -23.74 -7.02
N LYS A 220 -65.18 -23.50 -8.28
CA LYS A 220 -64.45 -23.96 -9.46
C LYS A 220 -63.14 -23.18 -9.63
N THR A 221 -63.18 -21.89 -9.39
CA THR A 221 -62.01 -21.01 -9.40
C THR A 221 -61.04 -21.35 -8.27
N VAL A 222 -61.54 -21.69 -7.08
CA VAL A 222 -60.72 -22.15 -5.95
C VAL A 222 -60.08 -23.51 -6.24
N GLN A 223 -60.80 -24.47 -6.84
CA GLN A 223 -60.21 -25.76 -7.24
C GLN A 223 -59.14 -25.61 -8.33
N GLU A 224 -59.35 -24.74 -9.32
CA GLU A 224 -58.34 -24.45 -10.33
C GLU A 224 -57.13 -23.73 -9.73
N GLN A 225 -57.34 -22.84 -8.75
CA GLN A 225 -56.26 -22.18 -8.03
C GLN A 225 -55.49 -23.13 -7.13
N GLU A 226 -56.15 -24.05 -6.42
CA GLU A 226 -55.46 -25.10 -5.65
C GLU A 226 -54.61 -25.98 -6.56
N LYS A 227 -55.08 -26.27 -7.78
CA LYS A 227 -54.33 -27.03 -8.76
C LYS A 227 -53.10 -26.27 -9.26
N LEU A 228 -53.24 -24.99 -9.58
CA LEU A 228 -52.12 -24.11 -9.96
C LEU A 228 -51.12 -23.92 -8.82
N ILE A 229 -51.58 -23.77 -7.59
CA ILE A 229 -50.72 -23.66 -6.39
C ILE A 229 -49.96 -24.97 -6.18
N GLN A 230 -50.59 -26.12 -6.39
CA GLN A 230 -49.91 -27.42 -6.34
C GLN A 230 -48.86 -27.55 -7.44
N GLU A 231 -49.17 -27.11 -8.66
CA GLU A 231 -48.24 -27.14 -9.80
C GLU A 231 -47.01 -26.26 -9.54
N ILE A 232 -47.22 -25.04 -9.02
CA ILE A 232 -46.16 -24.12 -8.59
C ILE A 232 -45.33 -24.73 -7.46
N LYS A 233 -45.97 -25.41 -6.50
CA LYS A 233 -45.27 -26.05 -5.39
C LYS A 233 -44.40 -27.20 -5.87
N ILE A 234 -44.87 -27.99 -6.84
CA ILE A 234 -44.12 -29.06 -7.49
C ILE A 234 -42.92 -28.49 -8.26
N GLU A 235 -43.10 -27.41 -9.02
CA GLU A 235 -41.98 -26.77 -9.72
C GLU A 235 -40.96 -26.17 -8.74
N LEU A 236 -41.40 -25.55 -7.65
CA LEU A 236 -40.52 -25.04 -6.59
C LEU A 236 -39.74 -26.17 -5.92
N GLU A 237 -40.39 -27.30 -5.62
CA GLU A 237 -39.71 -28.48 -5.07
C GLU A 237 -38.73 -29.08 -6.08
N ALA A 238 -39.06 -29.12 -7.37
CA ALA A 238 -38.15 -29.57 -8.42
C ALA A 238 -36.94 -28.64 -8.59
N ILE A 239 -37.12 -27.33 -8.47
CA ILE A 239 -36.05 -26.33 -8.49
C ILE A 239 -35.17 -26.43 -7.24
N GLN A 240 -35.76 -26.68 -6.06
CA GLN A 240 -34.98 -26.93 -4.86
C GLN A 240 -34.18 -28.24 -4.95
N LEU A 241 -34.77 -29.28 -5.54
CA LEU A 241 -34.08 -30.55 -5.79
C LEU A 241 -32.95 -30.38 -6.81
N SER A 242 -33.15 -29.59 -7.87
CA SER A 242 -32.11 -29.33 -8.86
C SER A 242 -30.97 -28.50 -8.27
N LYS A 243 -31.26 -27.46 -7.46
CA LYS A 243 -30.26 -26.73 -6.68
C LYS A 243 -29.49 -27.65 -5.74
N TYR A 244 -30.17 -28.55 -5.03
CA TYR A 244 -29.51 -29.53 -4.14
C TYR A 244 -28.64 -30.53 -4.91
N GLN A 245 -29.09 -31.03 -6.06
CA GLN A 245 -28.32 -31.93 -6.91
C GLN A 245 -27.09 -31.25 -7.50
N VAL A 246 -27.22 -30.00 -7.98
CA VAL A 246 -26.09 -29.19 -8.45
C VAL A 246 -25.10 -28.94 -7.30
N THR A 247 -25.58 -28.60 -6.10
CA THR A 247 -24.71 -28.40 -4.92
C THR A 247 -23.99 -29.69 -4.50
N LYS A 248 -24.65 -30.84 -4.63
CA LYS A 248 -24.09 -32.17 -4.32
C LYS A 248 -23.08 -32.64 -5.38
N GLU A 249 -23.34 -32.40 -6.66
CA GLU A 249 -22.41 -32.67 -7.76
C GLU A 249 -21.16 -31.77 -7.65
N VAL A 250 -21.34 -30.48 -7.32
CA VAL A 250 -20.23 -29.57 -7.02
C VAL A 250 -19.42 -30.07 -5.82
N SER A 251 -20.06 -30.54 -4.74
CA SER A 251 -19.35 -31.13 -3.59
C SER A 251 -18.56 -32.39 -3.96
N LYS A 252 -19.14 -33.30 -4.77
CA LYS A 252 -18.44 -34.51 -5.26
C LYS A 252 -17.27 -34.19 -6.19
N MET A 253 -17.39 -33.17 -7.04
CA MET A 253 -16.28 -32.69 -7.88
C MET A 253 -15.18 -31.98 -7.07
N THR A 254 -15.53 -31.46 -5.89
CA THR A 254 -14.55 -30.89 -4.94
C THR A 254 -13.80 -32.00 -4.20
N ASP A 255 -14.45 -33.13 -3.90
CA ASP A 255 -13.82 -34.30 -3.27
C ASP A 255 -13.00 -35.15 -4.25
N GLN A 256 -13.41 -35.28 -5.52
CA GLN A 256 -12.67 -36.06 -6.54
C GLN A 256 -11.38 -35.39 -7.04
N ASN A 257 -11.17 -34.10 -6.78
CA ASN A 257 -9.95 -33.39 -7.17
C ASN A 257 -8.88 -33.36 -6.05
N ASN A 258 -9.07 -34.10 -4.95
CA ASN A 258 -8.13 -34.16 -3.82
C ASN A 258 -7.55 -35.56 -3.51
N GLU A 259 -7.68 -36.54 -4.40
CA GLU A 259 -6.89 -37.78 -4.32
C GLU A 259 -6.11 -38.03 -5.62
N PRO A 260 -4.77 -38.08 -5.61
CA PRO A 260 -4.02 -38.51 -6.77
C PRO A 260 -4.26 -40.01 -7.03
N ASN A 261 -4.80 -40.33 -8.21
CA ASN A 261 -5.03 -41.70 -8.66
C ASN A 261 -3.69 -42.38 -9.02
N ILE A 262 -3.13 -43.14 -8.07
CA ILE A 262 -1.92 -43.95 -8.24
C ILE A 262 -2.30 -45.28 -8.94
N GLN A 263 -2.69 -45.26 -10.22
CA GLN A 263 -2.84 -46.53 -10.99
C GLN A 263 -2.33 -46.51 -12.44
N ASP A 264 -1.83 -45.39 -12.99
CA ASP A 264 -1.27 -45.37 -14.36
C ASP A 264 0.13 -44.74 -14.44
N ILE A 265 1.07 -45.25 -13.63
CA ILE A 265 2.51 -44.97 -13.80
C ILE A 265 3.13 -46.18 -14.52
N PRO A 266 3.66 -46.07 -15.75
CA PRO A 266 4.38 -47.17 -16.38
C PRO A 266 5.62 -47.53 -15.55
N PRO A 267 5.98 -48.82 -15.44
CA PRO A 267 7.11 -49.23 -14.62
C PRO A 267 8.40 -48.57 -15.12
N PRO A 268 9.30 -48.14 -14.20
CA PRO A 268 10.56 -47.54 -14.58
C PRO A 268 11.43 -48.53 -15.38
N PRO A 269 12.24 -48.05 -16.33
CA PRO A 269 13.14 -48.91 -17.10
C PRO A 269 14.13 -49.65 -16.17
N PRO A 270 14.54 -50.88 -16.53
CA PRO A 270 15.45 -51.67 -15.70
C PRO A 270 16.75 -50.90 -15.46
N GLY A 271 17.07 -50.69 -14.18
CA GLY A 271 18.31 -50.05 -13.75
C GLY A 271 19.54 -50.88 -14.14
N PRO A 272 20.72 -50.24 -14.25
CA PRO A 272 21.96 -50.92 -14.61
C PRO A 272 22.31 -52.02 -13.59
N ALA A 273 22.90 -53.10 -14.11
CA ALA A 273 23.25 -54.29 -13.35
C ALA A 273 24.14 -53.97 -12.12
N PRO A 274 24.01 -54.72 -11.00
CA PRO A 274 24.76 -54.45 -9.79
C PRO A 274 26.27 -54.66 -10.01
N ILE A 275 27.05 -53.60 -9.77
CA ILE A 275 28.51 -53.69 -9.66
C ILE A 275 28.81 -54.42 -8.35
N ARG A 276 29.53 -55.54 -8.45
CA ARG A 276 30.00 -56.34 -7.31
C ARG A 276 30.79 -55.47 -6.33
N SER A 277 30.46 -55.59 -5.05
CA SER A 277 31.20 -55.02 -3.93
C SER A 277 32.64 -55.56 -3.91
N ILE A 278 33.61 -54.68 -4.13
CA ILE A 278 35.00 -54.90 -3.71
C ILE A 278 35.14 -54.22 -2.34
N THR A 279 34.86 -54.95 -1.28
CA THR A 279 35.46 -54.68 0.03
C THR A 279 36.72 -55.50 0.10
N GLU A 280 37.85 -54.93 -0.28
CA GLU A 280 39.18 -55.40 0.12
C GLU A 280 40.19 -54.25 -0.04
N GLY A 281 40.70 -53.77 1.09
CA GLY A 281 41.93 -52.97 1.20
C GLY A 281 41.80 -51.48 0.88
N PHE A 282 41.79 -50.62 1.89
CA PHE A 282 43.00 -49.88 2.29
C PHE A 282 42.71 -48.95 3.48
N GLN A 283 43.67 -48.92 4.39
CA GLN A 283 43.66 -48.17 5.64
C GLN A 283 43.68 -46.65 5.42
N ARG A 284 43.09 -45.91 6.38
CA ARG A 284 43.31 -44.47 6.55
C ARG A 284 44.78 -44.22 6.90
N ASP A 285 45.43 -43.35 6.14
CA ASP A 285 46.47 -42.47 6.66
C ASP A 285 45.84 -41.08 6.85
N GLU A 286 45.66 -40.70 8.12
CA GLU A 286 45.39 -39.32 8.52
C GLU A 286 46.73 -38.63 8.75
N SER A 287 47.14 -37.76 7.83
CA SER A 287 48.14 -36.72 8.15
C SER A 287 48.12 -35.57 7.13
N VAL A 288 48.09 -34.33 7.66
CA VAL A 288 48.60 -33.09 7.05
C VAL A 288 47.65 -32.47 5.98
N ASN A 289 47.28 -31.19 5.96
CA ASN A 289 47.90 -29.97 6.46
C ASN A 289 46.82 -28.89 6.73
N LYS A 290 46.95 -28.19 7.86
CA LYS A 290 46.64 -26.76 7.93
C LYS A 290 47.86 -26.07 7.36
N ASP A 291 47.68 -25.12 6.45
CA ASP A 291 48.44 -23.87 6.35
C ASP A 291 48.16 -23.24 4.98
N THR A 292 47.53 -22.07 5.01
CA THR A 292 48.00 -20.96 4.19
C THR A 292 47.59 -19.65 4.83
N GLU A 293 48.61 -18.83 5.02
CA GLU A 293 48.63 -17.40 5.34
C GLU A 293 47.71 -16.55 4.46
#